data_AF-A0AAY4DDV9-F1
#
_entry.id   AF-A0AAY4DDV9-F1
#
_cell.length_a   1.000
_cell.length_b   1.000
_cell.length_c   1.000
_cell.angle_alpha   90.00
_cell.angle_beta   90.00
_cell.angle_gamma   90.00
#
_symmetry.space_group_name_H-M   'P 1'
#
loop_
_entity.id
_entity.type
_entity.pdbx_description
1 polymer ?
#
loop_
_entity_poly.entity_id
_entity_poly.type
_entity_poly.pdbx_seq_one_letter_code
_entity_poly.pdbx_strand_id
1 'polypeptide(L)'
;LHFKQLNIMFVGGPNTRKDYHIEEGEELFYQVCGDMCLKVVENGKHKDVHIREGEMFLLPACIPHSPQRQANTVGLVVERRRLLSETDCLRYYVENSTEVLWERWFYCEDLGTQLVPVIKEFLESEECHTGRPNPNAPPKQCPFPLNTMNIMTPFRFRDWVESHRGLLVSGKPVNVFGTQFETEAILYGPGETNTSKHETDRWIWQLEGSSHVTLNGEMMGLTVGDSLLIPGGSEYDWNRNQDCISLCVVQDHKRKKPF
;
A
#
# COMPACT_ATOMS: atom_id res chain seq x y z
N LEU A 1 12.11 -4.78 5.50
CA LEU A 1 11.28 -5.63 4.63
C LEU A 1 10.57 -6.63 5.53
N HIS A 2 9.25 -6.78 5.40
CA HIS A 2 8.47 -7.74 6.18
C HIS A 2 7.42 -8.39 5.29
N PHE A 3 7.19 -9.70 5.48
CA PHE A 3 6.16 -10.47 4.78
C PHE A 3 5.37 -11.26 5.83
N LYS A 4 4.49 -10.56 6.56
CA LYS A 4 3.71 -11.08 7.69
C LYS A 4 2.22 -10.79 7.46
N GLN A 5 1.50 -10.25 8.45
CA GLN A 5 0.16 -9.72 8.18
C GLN A 5 0.27 -8.41 7.40
N LEU A 6 1.27 -7.57 7.72
CA LEU A 6 1.71 -6.50 6.83
C LEU A 6 2.83 -6.98 5.90
N ASN A 7 2.70 -6.64 4.63
CA ASN A 7 3.75 -6.74 3.62
C ASN A 7 4.37 -5.36 3.45
N ILE A 8 5.66 -5.24 3.79
CA ILE A 8 6.40 -3.98 3.75
C ILE A 8 7.56 -4.16 2.80
N MET A 9 7.42 -3.55 1.63
CA MET A 9 8.27 -3.80 0.47
C MET A 9 8.97 -2.51 0.04
N PHE A 10 10.23 -2.61 -0.36
CA PHE A 10 10.96 -1.56 -1.05
C PHE A 10 11.20 -2.04 -2.48
N VAL A 11 10.64 -1.30 -3.44
CA VAL A 11 10.61 -1.71 -4.85
C VAL A 11 11.35 -0.67 -5.68
N GLY A 12 12.36 -1.12 -6.42
CA GLY A 12 13.11 -0.30 -7.35
C GLY A 12 12.66 -0.41 -8.80
N GLY A 13 13.45 0.14 -9.71
CA GLY A 13 13.27 0.01 -11.15
C GLY A 13 14.61 -0.07 -11.92
N PRO A 14 14.58 -0.16 -13.26
CA PRO A 14 13.41 0.06 -14.09
C PRO A 14 12.45 -1.13 -14.09
N ASN A 15 11.15 -0.84 -14.00
CA ASN A 15 10.08 -1.82 -14.17
C ASN A 15 8.85 -1.11 -14.76
N THR A 16 8.55 -1.38 -16.02
CA THR A 16 7.36 -0.87 -16.72
C THR A 16 6.54 -2.04 -17.21
N ARG A 17 5.23 -1.97 -17.04
CA ARG A 17 4.33 -3.09 -17.28
C ARG A 17 2.97 -2.61 -17.79
N LYS A 18 2.26 -3.49 -18.50
CA LYS A 18 0.94 -3.18 -19.09
C LYS A 18 -0.23 -3.75 -18.29
N ASP A 19 0.04 -4.69 -17.42
CA ASP A 19 -0.97 -5.28 -16.57
C ASP A 19 -1.37 -4.35 -15.43
N TYR A 20 -2.64 -4.42 -15.07
CA TYR A 20 -3.26 -3.77 -13.94
C TYR A 20 -3.57 -4.83 -12.89
N HIS A 21 -3.05 -4.62 -11.70
CA HIS A 21 -3.40 -5.40 -10.54
C HIS A 21 -4.67 -4.80 -9.89
N ILE A 22 -5.51 -5.67 -9.38
CA ILE A 22 -6.73 -5.33 -8.65
C ILE A 22 -6.74 -6.22 -7.41
N GLU A 23 -6.85 -5.61 -6.24
CA GLU A 23 -7.00 -6.33 -4.98
C GLU A 23 -8.08 -5.68 -4.11
N GLU A 24 -8.53 -6.40 -3.09
CA GLU A 24 -9.54 -5.91 -2.16
C GLU A 24 -8.96 -5.21 -0.92
N GLY A 25 -7.64 -5.22 -0.75
CA GLY A 25 -6.92 -4.40 0.22
C GLY A 25 -6.52 -3.03 -0.34
N GLU A 26 -5.97 -2.18 0.50
CA GLU A 26 -5.41 -0.88 0.11
C GLU A 26 -3.89 -0.95 0.00
N GLU A 27 -3.30 -0.07 -0.80
CA GLU A 27 -1.85 0.03 -0.96
C GLU A 27 -1.33 1.44 -0.63
N LEU A 28 -0.44 1.53 0.35
CA LEU A 28 0.27 2.75 0.70
C LEU A 28 1.59 2.85 -0.06
N PHE A 29 1.79 3.95 -0.77
CA PHE A 29 3.00 4.27 -1.52
C PHE A 29 3.73 5.45 -0.89
N TYR A 30 5.06 5.35 -0.83
CA TYR A 30 5.93 6.48 -0.52
C TYR A 30 7.24 6.38 -1.33
N GLN A 31 7.59 7.42 -2.09
CA GLN A 31 8.86 7.41 -2.83
C GLN A 31 10.01 7.88 -1.95
N VAL A 32 10.98 6.99 -1.74
CA VAL A 32 12.20 7.28 -0.98
C VAL A 32 13.24 7.97 -1.87
N CYS A 33 13.39 7.49 -3.10
CA CYS A 33 14.29 8.06 -4.09
C CYS A 33 13.68 7.97 -5.49
N GLY A 34 13.69 9.09 -6.21
CA GLY A 34 13.16 9.25 -7.55
C GLY A 34 11.63 9.20 -7.66
N ASP A 35 11.15 9.30 -8.89
CA ASP A 35 9.73 9.41 -9.20
C ASP A 35 9.16 8.11 -9.76
N MET A 36 7.87 7.85 -9.52
CA MET A 36 7.13 6.81 -10.22
C MET A 36 5.83 7.34 -10.83
N CYS A 37 5.27 6.59 -11.77
CA CYS A 37 3.90 6.80 -12.25
C CYS A 37 3.07 5.56 -11.89
N LEU A 38 1.99 5.73 -11.15
CA LEU A 38 0.99 4.68 -10.94
C LEU A 38 -0.15 4.93 -11.94
N LYS A 39 -0.22 4.12 -13.00
CA LYS A 39 -1.37 4.18 -13.90
C LYS A 39 -2.56 3.55 -13.21
N VAL A 40 -3.73 4.16 -13.29
CA VAL A 40 -4.95 3.66 -12.65
C VAL A 40 -6.14 3.76 -13.58
N VAL A 41 -7.17 2.94 -13.35
CA VAL A 41 -8.48 3.12 -13.98
C VAL A 41 -9.43 3.73 -12.95
N GLU A 42 -9.58 5.05 -13.00
CA GLU A 42 -10.47 5.82 -12.14
C GLU A 42 -11.80 6.06 -12.88
N ASN A 43 -12.92 5.59 -12.33
CA ASN A 43 -14.25 5.82 -12.90
C ASN A 43 -14.34 5.46 -14.40
N GLY A 44 -13.74 4.33 -14.77
CA GLY A 44 -13.72 3.83 -16.15
C GLY A 44 -12.82 4.63 -17.10
N LYS A 45 -11.87 5.42 -16.57
CA LYS A 45 -10.91 6.20 -17.37
C LYS A 45 -9.49 5.94 -16.90
N HIS A 46 -8.58 5.78 -17.85
CA HIS A 46 -7.14 5.76 -17.57
C HIS A 46 -6.68 7.10 -17.02
N LYS A 47 -5.90 7.06 -15.95
CA LYS A 47 -5.29 8.21 -15.30
C LYS A 47 -3.88 7.86 -14.85
N ASP A 48 -2.96 8.78 -15.05
CA ASP A 48 -1.58 8.65 -14.59
C ASP A 48 -1.43 9.41 -13.26
N VAL A 49 -1.10 8.70 -12.18
CA VAL A 49 -0.82 9.29 -10.86
C VAL A 49 0.69 9.37 -10.68
N HIS A 50 1.24 10.57 -10.80
CA HIS A 50 2.67 10.81 -10.58
C HIS A 50 2.96 10.96 -9.09
N ILE A 51 3.74 10.04 -8.53
CA ILE A 51 4.20 10.05 -7.14
C ILE A 51 5.68 10.38 -7.17
N ARG A 52 6.03 11.63 -6.82
CA ARG A 52 7.41 12.12 -6.86
C ARG A 52 8.17 11.74 -5.59
N GLU A 53 9.50 11.86 -5.64
CA GLU A 53 10.36 11.64 -4.48
C GLU A 53 9.84 12.40 -3.23
N GLY A 54 9.74 11.71 -2.09
CA GLY A 54 9.21 12.27 -0.84
C GLY A 54 7.69 12.48 -0.80
N GLU A 55 6.95 12.14 -1.87
CA GLU A 55 5.49 12.14 -1.85
C GLU A 55 4.94 10.81 -1.30
N MET A 56 3.83 10.93 -0.57
CA MET A 56 3.04 9.81 -0.06
C MET A 56 1.69 9.77 -0.77
N PHE A 57 1.17 8.57 -0.98
CA PHE A 57 -0.09 8.31 -1.67
C PHE A 57 -0.74 7.02 -1.15
N LEU A 58 -2.05 7.04 -0.92
CA LEU A 58 -2.82 5.85 -0.56
C LEU A 58 -3.78 5.48 -1.70
N LEU A 59 -3.69 4.24 -2.17
CA LEU A 59 -4.60 3.67 -3.15
C LEU A 59 -5.77 2.96 -2.45
N PRO A 60 -7.02 3.40 -2.66
CA PRO A 60 -8.19 2.69 -2.18
C PRO A 60 -8.32 1.28 -2.78
N ALA A 61 -8.97 0.38 -2.04
CA ALA A 61 -9.27 -0.97 -2.49
C ALA A 61 -10.03 -1.02 -3.81
N CYS A 62 -9.86 -2.10 -4.57
CA CYS A 62 -10.57 -2.41 -5.82
C CYS A 62 -10.38 -1.38 -6.95
N ILE A 63 -9.28 -0.62 -6.94
CA ILE A 63 -8.88 0.24 -8.06
C ILE A 63 -7.84 -0.49 -8.91
N PRO A 64 -8.11 -0.74 -10.21
CA PRO A 64 -7.11 -1.28 -11.11
C PRO A 64 -5.93 -0.33 -11.21
N HIS A 65 -4.72 -0.83 -10.95
CA HIS A 65 -3.51 -0.02 -10.94
C HIS A 65 -2.30 -0.75 -11.54
N SER A 66 -1.40 0.00 -12.18
CA SER A 66 -0.24 -0.51 -12.91
C SER A 66 0.99 0.36 -12.60
N PRO A 67 1.85 -0.07 -11.65
CA PRO A 67 3.03 0.69 -11.24
C PRO A 67 4.09 0.76 -12.34
N GLN A 68 4.58 1.97 -12.63
CA GLN A 68 5.66 2.25 -13.58
C GLN A 68 6.83 2.90 -12.85
N ARG A 69 7.97 2.22 -12.80
CA ARG A 69 9.17 2.66 -12.09
C ARG A 69 10.33 2.87 -13.05
N GLN A 70 10.97 4.02 -12.96
CA GLN A 70 12.19 4.33 -13.72
C GLN A 70 13.42 3.71 -13.05
N ALA A 71 14.55 3.70 -13.76
CA ALA A 71 15.82 3.25 -13.21
C ALA A 71 16.27 4.15 -12.04
N ASN A 72 17.04 3.57 -11.12
CA ASN A 72 17.60 4.27 -9.95
C ASN A 72 16.53 4.90 -9.02
N THR A 73 15.36 4.27 -8.92
CA THR A 73 14.30 4.67 -7.99
C THR A 73 14.15 3.65 -6.87
N VAL A 74 13.61 4.08 -5.72
CA VAL A 74 13.24 3.22 -4.58
C VAL A 74 11.96 3.77 -3.97
N GLY A 75 10.89 2.97 -3.99
CA GLY A 75 9.65 3.31 -3.28
C GLY A 75 9.24 2.26 -2.28
N LEU A 76 8.74 2.71 -1.13
CA LEU A 76 8.04 1.91 -0.15
C LEU A 76 6.62 1.59 -0.67
N VAL A 77 6.22 0.34 -0.51
CA VAL A 77 4.84 -0.13 -0.64
C VAL A 77 4.45 -0.87 0.64
N VAL A 78 3.31 -0.52 1.22
CA VAL A 78 2.70 -1.27 2.32
C VAL A 78 1.32 -1.75 1.90
N GLU A 79 1.13 -3.06 1.99
CA GLU A 79 -0.13 -3.76 1.78
C GLU A 79 -0.31 -4.80 2.89
N ARG A 80 -1.45 -5.51 2.91
CA ARG A 80 -1.71 -6.56 3.90
C ARG A 80 -1.96 -7.91 3.27
N ARG A 81 -1.73 -8.96 4.05
CA ARG A 81 -2.15 -10.31 3.70
C ARG A 81 -3.65 -10.35 3.40
N ARG A 82 -4.01 -11.08 2.34
CA ARG A 82 -5.39 -11.34 1.93
C ARG A 82 -6.11 -12.25 2.92
N LEU A 83 -7.39 -11.97 3.16
CA LEU A 83 -8.31 -12.93 3.75
C LEU A 83 -8.56 -14.07 2.76
N LEU A 84 -8.88 -15.28 3.25
CA LEU A 84 -9.17 -16.44 2.39
C LEU A 84 -10.37 -16.21 1.44
N SER A 85 -11.25 -15.27 1.78
CA SER A 85 -12.38 -14.87 0.94
C SER A 85 -12.04 -13.82 -0.11
N GLU A 86 -10.86 -13.21 -0.03
CA GLU A 86 -10.44 -12.15 -0.94
C GLU A 86 -9.79 -12.71 -2.20
N THR A 87 -9.97 -12.02 -3.31
CA THR A 87 -9.42 -12.41 -4.61
C THR A 87 -8.68 -11.26 -5.26
N ASP A 88 -7.53 -11.56 -5.85
CA ASP A 88 -6.74 -10.64 -6.66
C ASP A 88 -6.98 -10.91 -8.14
N CYS A 89 -6.74 -9.89 -8.96
CA CYS A 89 -6.78 -10.00 -10.41
C CYS A 89 -5.57 -9.35 -11.05
N LEU A 90 -5.06 -10.01 -12.08
CA LEU A 90 -4.17 -9.39 -13.06
C LEU A 90 -4.93 -9.21 -14.37
N ARG A 91 -5.03 -7.95 -14.83
CA ARG A 91 -5.85 -7.58 -16.00
C ARG A 91 -5.04 -6.81 -17.02
N TYR A 92 -5.26 -7.11 -18.30
CA TYR A 92 -4.76 -6.34 -19.43
C TYR A 92 -5.95 -5.70 -20.16
N TYR A 93 -5.73 -4.50 -20.69
CA TYR A 93 -6.75 -3.75 -21.44
C TYR A 93 -6.39 -3.70 -22.92
N VAL A 94 -7.41 -3.61 -23.78
CA VAL A 94 -7.22 -3.28 -25.20
C VAL A 94 -6.59 -1.88 -25.28
N GLU A 95 -5.59 -1.73 -26.14
CA GLU A 95 -4.79 -0.51 -26.25
C GLU A 95 -5.67 0.75 -26.39
N ASN A 96 -5.36 1.79 -25.61
CA ASN A 96 -6.10 3.05 -25.55
C ASN A 96 -7.58 2.94 -25.17
N SER A 97 -8.00 1.86 -24.49
CA SER A 97 -9.37 1.67 -24.00
C SER A 97 -9.40 1.11 -22.59
N THR A 98 -10.60 1.07 -21.98
CA THR A 98 -10.86 0.32 -20.75
C THR A 98 -11.61 -0.99 -21.00
N GLU A 99 -11.64 -1.46 -22.25
CA GLU A 99 -12.15 -2.80 -22.59
C GLU A 99 -11.13 -3.85 -22.14
N VAL A 100 -11.61 -4.88 -21.42
CA VAL A 100 -10.75 -5.95 -20.91
C VAL A 100 -10.27 -6.80 -22.08
N LEU A 101 -8.95 -6.87 -22.26
CA LEU A 101 -8.31 -7.74 -23.24
C LEU A 101 -8.21 -9.16 -22.69
N TRP A 102 -7.73 -9.28 -21.46
CA TRP A 102 -7.49 -10.54 -20.77
C TRP A 102 -7.45 -10.31 -19.27
N GLU A 103 -7.87 -11.29 -18.47
CA GLU A 103 -7.74 -11.22 -17.02
C GLU A 103 -7.62 -12.60 -16.37
N ARG A 104 -6.97 -12.62 -15.21
CA ARG A 104 -6.86 -13.81 -14.36
C ARG A 104 -7.12 -13.45 -12.91
N TRP A 105 -8.13 -14.10 -12.34
CA TRP A 105 -8.49 -14.03 -10.92
C TRP A 105 -7.83 -15.18 -10.15
N PHE A 106 -7.29 -14.88 -8.97
CA PHE A 106 -6.60 -15.86 -8.12
C PHE A 106 -6.60 -15.44 -6.65
N TYR A 107 -6.45 -16.41 -5.74
CA TYR A 107 -6.14 -16.12 -4.34
C TYR A 107 -4.65 -15.79 -4.22
N CYS A 108 -4.33 -14.62 -3.66
CA CYS A 108 -2.96 -14.16 -3.49
C CYS A 108 -2.43 -14.47 -2.09
N GLU A 109 -1.45 -15.37 -2.03
CA GLU A 109 -0.65 -15.68 -0.83
C GLU A 109 0.73 -15.00 -0.89
N ASP A 110 1.38 -15.01 -2.06
CA ASP A 110 2.65 -14.34 -2.35
C ASP A 110 2.59 -13.73 -3.75
N LEU A 111 2.37 -12.42 -3.82
CA LEU A 111 2.17 -11.69 -5.06
C LEU A 111 3.41 -11.79 -5.98
N GLY A 112 4.62 -11.69 -5.43
CA GLY A 112 5.85 -11.69 -6.21
C GLY A 112 6.07 -13.01 -6.97
N THR A 113 5.78 -14.14 -6.33
CA THR A 113 5.94 -15.47 -6.94
C THR A 113 4.76 -15.85 -7.84
N GLN A 114 3.54 -15.46 -7.47
CA GLN A 114 2.33 -15.85 -8.21
C GLN A 114 2.09 -15.02 -9.47
N LEU A 115 2.62 -13.80 -9.55
CA LEU A 115 2.50 -12.99 -10.77
C LEU A 115 3.24 -13.57 -11.97
N VAL A 116 4.40 -14.20 -11.76
CA VAL A 116 5.25 -14.75 -12.85
C VAL A 116 4.50 -15.73 -13.76
N PRO A 117 3.87 -16.81 -13.25
CA PRO A 117 3.11 -17.73 -14.09
C PRO A 117 1.88 -17.08 -14.74
N VAL A 118 1.21 -16.14 -14.05
CA VAL A 118 0.03 -15.43 -14.60
C VAL A 118 0.41 -14.53 -15.77
N ILE A 119 1.53 -13.80 -15.66
CA ILE A 119 2.07 -13.00 -16.75
C ILE A 119 2.47 -13.89 -17.93
N LYS A 120 3.10 -15.04 -17.66
CA LYS A 120 3.46 -16.01 -18.71
C LYS A 120 2.22 -16.54 -19.44
N GLU A 121 1.14 -16.86 -18.71
CA GLU A 121 -0.13 -17.30 -19.30
C GLU A 121 -0.68 -16.24 -20.27
N PHE A 122 -0.65 -14.96 -19.91
CA PHE A 122 -1.02 -13.88 -20.82
C PHE A 122 -0.11 -13.78 -22.04
N LEU A 123 1.22 -13.81 -21.85
CA LEU A 123 2.18 -13.69 -22.96
C LEU A 123 2.04 -14.81 -24.00
N GLU A 124 1.58 -16.00 -23.59
CA GLU A 124 1.33 -17.15 -24.46
C GLU A 124 -0.10 -17.17 -25.05
N SER A 125 -0.96 -16.22 -24.69
CA SER A 125 -2.38 -16.19 -25.04
C SER A 125 -2.65 -15.64 -26.45
N GLU A 126 -3.79 -16.02 -27.03
CA GLU A 126 -4.24 -15.48 -28.33
C GLU A 126 -4.55 -13.98 -28.23
N GLU A 127 -5.07 -13.53 -27.10
CA GLU A 127 -5.39 -12.12 -26.82
C GLU A 127 -4.12 -11.26 -26.82
N CYS A 128 -2.99 -11.75 -26.26
CA CYS A 128 -1.71 -11.07 -26.37
C CYS A 128 -1.19 -11.02 -27.81
N HIS A 129 -1.32 -12.12 -28.57
CA HIS A 129 -0.87 -12.17 -29.97
C HIS A 129 -1.72 -11.32 -30.93
N THR A 130 -3.03 -11.26 -30.72
CA THR A 130 -3.97 -10.57 -31.62
C THR A 130 -4.31 -9.15 -31.18
N GLY A 131 -4.10 -8.83 -29.90
CA GLY A 131 -4.53 -7.57 -29.28
C GLY A 131 -6.05 -7.43 -29.17
N ARG A 132 -6.80 -8.53 -29.30
CA ARG A 132 -8.27 -8.54 -29.28
C ARG A 132 -8.80 -9.50 -28.21
N PRO A 133 -9.92 -9.15 -27.54
CA PRO A 133 -10.57 -10.08 -26.63
C PRO A 133 -11.02 -11.35 -27.36
N ASN A 134 -10.88 -12.52 -26.72
CA ASN A 134 -11.33 -13.78 -27.28
C ASN A 134 -12.87 -13.88 -27.16
N PRO A 135 -13.62 -13.94 -28.28
CA PRO A 135 -15.08 -13.99 -28.24
C PRO A 135 -15.63 -15.29 -27.62
N ASN A 136 -14.83 -16.36 -27.58
CA ASN A 136 -15.22 -17.64 -26.99
C ASN A 136 -14.84 -17.76 -25.51
N ALA A 137 -14.06 -16.82 -24.98
CA ALA A 137 -13.62 -16.77 -23.60
C ALA A 137 -13.79 -15.35 -23.02
N PRO A 138 -15.03 -14.87 -22.86
CA PRO A 138 -15.26 -13.52 -22.34
C PRO A 138 -14.71 -13.37 -20.91
N PRO A 139 -14.32 -12.15 -20.51
CA PRO A 139 -13.90 -11.85 -19.13
C PRO A 139 -14.93 -12.33 -18.13
N LYS A 140 -14.46 -12.85 -16.99
CA LYS A 140 -15.37 -13.35 -15.94
C LYS A 140 -16.07 -12.16 -15.27
N GLN A 141 -17.22 -12.44 -14.68
CA GLN A 141 -17.86 -11.44 -13.83
C GLN A 141 -16.92 -11.08 -12.67
N CYS A 142 -16.67 -9.78 -12.49
CA CYS A 142 -15.87 -9.27 -11.38
C CYS A 142 -16.50 -9.73 -10.04
N PRO A 143 -15.77 -10.41 -9.14
CA PRO A 143 -16.31 -10.96 -7.91
C PRO A 143 -16.78 -9.88 -6.92
N PHE A 144 -16.32 -8.65 -7.11
CA PHE A 144 -16.70 -7.46 -6.36
C PHE A 144 -16.82 -6.25 -7.30
N PRO A 145 -17.59 -5.21 -6.95
CA PRO A 145 -17.62 -3.97 -7.72
C PRO A 145 -16.25 -3.27 -7.65
N LEU A 146 -15.82 -2.69 -8.77
CA LEU A 146 -14.64 -1.82 -8.79
C LEU A 146 -14.96 -0.50 -8.09
N ASN A 147 -13.98 0.07 -7.41
CA ASN A 147 -14.16 1.28 -6.63
C ASN A 147 -14.31 2.51 -7.53
N THR A 148 -15.25 3.40 -7.17
CA THR A 148 -15.61 4.62 -7.91
C THR A 148 -15.16 5.90 -7.21
N MET A 149 -14.42 5.77 -6.10
CA MET A 149 -13.85 6.91 -5.39
C MET A 149 -12.89 7.69 -6.29
N ASN A 150 -12.98 9.01 -6.24
CA ASN A 150 -11.96 9.87 -6.83
C ASN A 150 -10.66 9.74 -6.02
N ILE A 151 -9.61 9.32 -6.70
CA ILE A 151 -8.29 9.07 -6.15
C ILE A 151 -7.67 10.40 -5.72
N MET A 152 -7.07 10.38 -4.53
CA MET A 152 -6.38 11.55 -3.99
C MET A 152 -5.16 11.94 -4.82
N THR A 153 -4.70 13.19 -4.65
CA THR A 153 -3.42 13.61 -5.22
C THR A 153 -2.30 13.25 -4.24
N PRO A 154 -1.18 12.65 -4.72
CA PRO A 154 0.02 12.48 -3.90
C PRO A 154 0.46 13.82 -3.30
N PHE A 155 0.99 13.79 -2.08
CA PHE A 155 1.41 15.00 -1.37
C PHE A 155 2.80 14.82 -0.76
N ARG A 156 3.56 15.91 -0.67
CA ARG A 156 4.86 15.93 -0.02
C ARG A 156 4.69 15.60 1.46
N PHE A 157 5.18 14.43 1.87
CA PHE A 157 4.92 13.90 3.20
C PHE A 157 5.55 14.78 4.29
N ARG A 158 6.78 15.26 4.07
CA ARG A 158 7.46 16.18 4.99
C ARG A 158 6.65 17.46 5.22
N ASP A 159 6.19 18.11 4.15
CA ASP A 159 5.42 19.35 4.25
C ASP A 159 4.10 19.13 5.03
N TRP A 160 3.48 17.97 4.82
CA TRP A 160 2.28 17.57 5.57
C TRP A 160 2.59 17.36 7.06
N VAL A 161 3.71 16.73 7.41
CA VAL A 161 4.14 16.57 8.81
C VAL A 161 4.38 17.94 9.43
N GLU A 162 5.07 18.84 8.74
CA GLU A 162 5.33 20.21 9.22
C GLU A 162 4.04 20.99 9.47
N SER A 163 3.04 20.89 8.58
CA SER A 163 1.77 21.60 8.75
C SER A 163 0.97 21.12 9.97
N HIS A 164 1.26 19.93 10.49
CA HIS A 164 0.61 19.35 11.67
C HIS A 164 1.53 19.30 12.90
N ARG A 165 2.76 19.82 12.81
CA ARG A 165 3.78 19.73 13.86
C ARG A 165 3.28 20.23 15.23
N GLY A 166 2.48 21.29 15.25
CA GLY A 166 1.91 21.83 16.49
C GLY A 166 1.06 20.82 17.26
N LEU A 167 0.26 20.00 16.55
CA LEU A 167 -0.56 18.95 17.18
C LEU A 167 0.30 17.77 17.63
N LEU A 168 1.30 17.40 16.82
CA LEU A 168 2.18 16.28 17.13
C LEU A 168 3.02 16.57 18.38
N VAL A 169 3.65 17.75 18.45
CA VAL A 169 4.44 18.16 19.62
C VAL A 169 3.59 18.30 20.87
N SER A 170 2.29 18.58 20.76
CA SER A 170 1.36 18.55 21.90
C SER A 170 0.92 17.13 22.31
N GLY A 171 1.51 16.08 21.72
CA GLY A 171 1.19 14.68 22.00
C GLY A 171 -0.12 14.20 21.37
N LYS A 172 -0.74 14.95 20.46
CA LYS A 172 -1.99 14.57 19.80
C LYS A 172 -1.68 13.77 18.52
N PRO A 173 -2.05 12.47 18.44
CA PRO A 173 -1.85 11.69 17.23
C PRO A 173 -2.72 12.21 16.09
N VAL A 174 -2.23 12.09 14.85
CA VAL A 174 -2.95 12.51 13.65
C VAL A 174 -2.93 11.38 12.61
N ASN A 175 -4.10 10.94 12.16
CA ASN A 175 -4.20 9.99 11.05
C ASN A 175 -4.10 10.77 9.73
N VAL A 176 -3.06 10.45 8.94
CA VAL A 176 -2.70 11.11 7.68
C VAL A 176 -3.85 11.09 6.68
N PHE A 177 -4.59 9.99 6.61
CA PHE A 177 -5.63 9.80 5.60
C PHE A 177 -7.05 9.92 6.16
N GLY A 178 -7.23 10.15 7.46
CA GLY A 178 -8.54 10.20 8.09
C GLY A 178 -9.16 8.81 8.33
N THR A 179 -10.47 8.75 8.52
CA THR A 179 -11.18 7.52 8.95
C THR A 179 -11.93 6.79 7.84
N GLN A 180 -11.94 7.36 6.63
CA GLN A 180 -12.64 6.82 5.46
C GLN A 180 -11.90 5.66 4.78
N PHE A 181 -10.68 5.35 5.19
CA PHE A 181 -9.88 4.25 4.64
C PHE A 181 -9.73 3.08 5.64
N GLU A 182 -9.39 1.91 5.10
CA GLU A 182 -8.98 0.75 5.89
C GLU A 182 -7.63 1.05 6.59
N THR A 183 -6.69 1.59 5.82
CA THR A 183 -5.33 1.93 6.24
C THR A 183 -5.35 3.07 7.24
N GLU A 184 -4.66 2.84 8.35
CA GLU A 184 -4.32 3.87 9.31
C GLU A 184 -2.84 4.17 9.22
N ALA A 185 -2.50 5.37 8.76
CA ALA A 185 -1.16 5.91 8.82
C ALA A 185 -1.17 7.03 9.87
N ILE A 186 -0.79 6.70 11.10
CA ILE A 186 -0.92 7.60 12.24
C ILE A 186 0.44 8.16 12.61
N LEU A 187 0.55 9.49 12.63
CA LEU A 187 1.71 10.18 13.17
C LEU A 187 1.53 10.40 14.67
N TYR A 188 2.58 10.07 15.40
CA TYR A 188 2.69 10.27 16.84
C TYR A 188 3.83 11.23 17.12
N GLY A 189 3.60 12.17 18.04
CA GLY A 189 4.67 12.93 18.68
C GLY A 189 5.06 12.35 20.05
N PRO A 190 5.63 13.18 20.95
CA PRO A 190 6.04 12.74 22.28
C PRO A 190 4.90 12.13 23.09
N GLY A 191 5.26 11.23 24.01
CA GLY A 191 4.33 10.61 24.95
C GLY A 191 4.41 9.10 24.98
N GLU A 192 3.42 8.47 25.61
CA GLU A 192 3.46 7.05 25.92
C GLU A 192 2.28 6.32 25.28
N THR A 193 2.44 5.03 25.05
CA THR A 193 1.37 4.10 24.70
C THR A 193 1.57 2.88 25.58
N ASN A 194 0.75 2.77 26.62
CA ASN A 194 0.90 1.76 27.66
C ASN A 194 -0.04 0.58 27.41
N THR A 195 0.52 -0.62 27.47
CA THR A 195 -0.14 -1.93 27.47
C THR A 195 -1.20 -2.07 26.39
N SER A 196 -0.74 -2.02 25.14
CA SER A 196 -1.61 -2.20 23.98
C SER A 196 -1.40 -3.58 23.37
N LYS A 197 -2.49 -4.34 23.29
CA LYS A 197 -2.56 -5.61 22.55
C LYS A 197 -3.48 -5.41 21.37
N HIS A 198 -2.94 -5.58 20.18
CA HIS A 198 -3.68 -5.45 18.93
C HIS A 198 -3.60 -6.76 18.16
N GLU A 199 -4.66 -7.14 17.47
CA GLU A 199 -4.67 -8.38 16.69
C GLU A 199 -3.90 -8.28 15.38
N THR A 200 -3.69 -7.06 14.87
CA THR A 200 -3.04 -6.77 13.60
C THR A 200 -1.62 -6.25 13.78
N ASP A 201 -0.78 -6.48 12.77
CA ASP A 201 0.59 -5.98 12.77
C ASP A 201 0.60 -4.46 12.76
N ARG A 202 1.61 -3.88 13.40
CA ARG A 202 1.87 -2.43 13.38
C ARG A 202 3.29 -2.19 12.92
N TRP A 203 3.48 -1.30 11.97
CA TRP A 203 4.81 -0.92 11.52
C TRP A 203 5.13 0.51 11.93
N ILE A 204 6.12 0.65 12.79
CA ILE A 204 6.63 1.93 13.27
C ILE A 204 7.81 2.34 12.38
N TRP A 205 7.83 3.59 11.95
CA TRP A 205 8.96 4.23 11.32
C TRP A 205 9.30 5.52 12.07
N GLN A 206 10.50 5.58 12.65
CA GLN A 206 11.00 6.72 13.41
C GLN A 206 11.51 7.80 12.45
N LEU A 207 10.78 8.91 12.35
CA LEU A 207 11.09 9.99 11.40
C LEU A 207 12.02 11.04 12.03
N GLU A 208 11.78 11.39 13.29
CA GLU A 208 12.54 12.39 14.04
C GLU A 208 12.75 11.93 15.48
N GLY A 209 13.84 12.37 16.12
CA GLY A 209 14.13 12.08 17.51
C GLY A 209 14.32 10.59 17.80
N SER A 210 13.88 10.16 18.98
CA SER A 210 14.05 8.79 19.45
C SER A 210 12.86 8.27 20.26
N SER A 211 12.71 6.95 20.29
CA SER A 211 11.71 6.27 21.11
C SER A 211 12.22 4.91 21.60
N HIS A 212 11.50 4.31 22.55
CA HIS A 212 11.77 2.98 23.06
C HIS A 212 10.49 2.15 23.00
N VAL A 213 10.58 0.96 22.40
CA VAL A 213 9.50 -0.02 22.38
C VAL A 213 9.91 -1.18 23.27
N THR A 214 9.11 -1.49 24.29
CA THR A 214 9.25 -2.71 25.07
C THR A 214 8.30 -3.75 24.51
N LEU A 215 8.84 -4.79 23.87
CA LEU A 215 8.07 -5.88 23.26
C LEU A 215 8.38 -7.18 24.01
N ASN A 216 7.35 -7.81 24.61
CA ASN A 216 7.53 -9.05 25.39
C ASN A 216 8.63 -8.97 26.48
N GLY A 217 8.81 -7.79 27.08
CA GLY A 217 9.82 -7.54 28.13
C GLY A 217 11.22 -7.16 27.62
N GLU A 218 11.46 -7.18 26.30
CA GLU A 218 12.70 -6.71 25.70
C GLU A 218 12.55 -5.27 25.19
N MET A 219 13.46 -4.39 25.61
CA MET A 219 13.46 -2.99 25.22
C MET A 219 14.31 -2.76 23.97
N MET A 220 13.72 -2.15 22.94
CA MET A 220 14.37 -1.77 21.70
C MET A 220 14.34 -0.25 21.56
N GLY A 221 15.51 0.38 21.45
CA GLY A 221 15.63 1.80 21.10
C GLY A 221 15.49 2.00 19.59
N LEU A 222 14.72 3.02 19.19
CA LEU A 222 14.58 3.46 17.80
C LEU A 222 15.10 4.89 17.66
N THR A 223 15.96 5.10 16.68
CA THR A 223 16.50 6.40 16.27
C THR A 223 16.04 6.77 14.86
N VAL A 224 16.36 7.97 14.40
CA VAL A 224 15.93 8.47 13.08
C VAL A 224 16.30 7.48 11.96
N GLY A 225 15.29 7.07 11.19
CA GLY A 225 15.43 6.12 10.09
C GLY A 225 15.16 4.67 10.50
N ASP A 226 15.20 4.34 11.79
CA ASP A 226 14.88 2.99 12.26
C ASP A 226 13.38 2.69 12.06
N SER A 227 13.08 1.41 11.84
CA SER A 227 11.71 0.93 11.75
C SER A 227 11.56 -0.40 12.48
N LEU A 228 10.36 -0.66 12.99
CA LEU A 228 10.03 -1.83 13.77
C LEU A 228 8.66 -2.36 13.37
N LEU A 229 8.58 -3.65 13.05
CA LEU A 229 7.31 -4.36 12.97
C LEU A 229 6.99 -4.94 14.35
N ILE A 230 5.84 -4.56 14.90
CA ILE A 230 5.24 -5.20 16.07
C ILE A 230 4.20 -6.21 15.56
N PRO A 231 4.42 -7.52 15.75
CA PRO A 231 3.48 -8.53 15.28
C PRO A 231 2.14 -8.45 16.03
N GLY A 232 1.05 -8.70 15.30
CA GLY A 232 -0.28 -8.88 15.86
C GLY A 232 -0.30 -9.94 16.97
N GLY A 233 -1.04 -9.66 18.03
CA GLY A 233 -1.14 -10.46 19.26
C GLY A 233 -0.05 -10.18 20.29
N SER A 234 0.97 -9.38 19.96
CA SER A 234 2.02 -9.01 20.90
C SER A 234 1.56 -7.93 21.88
N GLU A 235 2.07 -7.97 23.10
CA GLU A 235 1.95 -6.88 24.07
C GLU A 235 3.18 -6.00 23.98
N TYR A 236 2.96 -4.69 23.86
CA TYR A 236 4.04 -3.71 23.84
C TYR A 236 3.67 -2.42 24.55
N ASP A 237 4.73 -1.77 25.06
CA ASP A 237 4.72 -0.39 25.50
C ASP A 237 5.59 0.44 24.55
N TRP A 238 5.18 1.66 24.25
CA TRP A 238 5.93 2.56 23.37
C TRP A 238 6.08 3.95 23.99
N ASN A 239 7.32 4.30 24.33
CA ASN A 239 7.70 5.56 24.96
C ASN A 239 8.43 6.45 23.96
N ARG A 240 7.87 7.61 23.64
CA ARG A 240 8.38 8.54 22.61
C ARG A 240 8.93 9.80 23.28
N ASN A 241 10.19 10.11 23.02
CA ASN A 241 10.89 11.25 23.62
C ASN A 241 10.36 12.60 23.12
N GLN A 242 10.77 13.71 23.76
CA GLN A 242 10.21 15.05 23.53
C GLN A 242 10.41 15.60 22.10
N ASP A 243 11.37 15.08 21.36
CA ASP A 243 11.71 15.44 19.98
C ASP A 243 11.19 14.41 18.96
N CYS A 244 10.42 13.42 19.41
CA CYS A 244 9.98 12.30 18.58
C CYS A 244 8.88 12.70 17.61
N ILE A 245 9.04 12.31 16.35
CA ILE A 245 7.93 12.10 15.41
C ILE A 245 8.08 10.71 14.79
N SER A 246 7.02 9.91 14.87
CA SER A 246 7.00 8.56 14.30
C SER A 246 5.71 8.31 13.53
N LEU A 247 5.84 7.61 12.40
CA LEU A 247 4.72 7.07 11.65
C LEU A 247 4.43 5.65 12.14
N CYS A 248 3.16 5.32 12.37
CA CYS A 248 2.70 3.96 12.62
C CYS A 248 1.67 3.59 11.56
N VAL A 249 1.92 2.52 10.80
CA VAL A 249 1.04 2.03 9.75
C VAL A 249 0.35 0.74 10.19
N VAL A 250 -0.96 0.68 9.98
CA VAL A 250 -1.81 -0.49 10.24
C VAL A 250 -2.79 -0.67 9.10
N GLN A 251 -3.00 -1.91 8.67
CA GLN A 251 -4.07 -2.29 7.74
C GLN A 251 -4.84 -3.44 8.35
N ASP A 252 -5.93 -3.11 9.04
CA ASP A 252 -6.82 -4.07 9.69
C ASP A 252 -8.00 -4.38 8.78
N HIS A 253 -8.10 -5.63 8.33
CA HIS A 253 -9.19 -6.09 7.47
C HIS A 253 -10.59 -5.88 8.09
N LYS A 254 -10.70 -5.75 9.43
CA LYS A 254 -11.97 -5.43 10.10
C LYS A 254 -12.44 -4.00 9.81
N ARG A 255 -11.56 -3.13 9.33
CA ARG A 255 -11.85 -1.75 8.92
C ARG A 255 -12.15 -1.62 7.44
N LYS A 256 -12.08 -2.72 6.68
CA LYS A 256 -12.39 -2.76 5.26
C LYS A 256 -13.72 -2.07 5.00
N LYS A 257 -13.74 -1.14 4.05
CA LYS A 257 -14.95 -0.39 3.72
C LYS A 257 -15.85 -1.23 2.82
N PRO A 258 -17.17 -1.19 3.02
CA PRO A 258 -18.09 -1.72 2.03
C PRO A 258 -17.98 -0.92 0.74
N PHE A 259 -18.14 -1.61 -0.38
CA PHE A 259 -18.10 -1.02 -1.71
C PHE A 259 -19.40 -0.29 -2.07
#